data_AF-A0AAW4IDW0-F1
#
_entry.id   AF-A0AAW4IDW0-F1
#
_cell.length_a   1.000
_cell.length_b   1.000
_cell.length_c   1.000
_cell.angle_alpha   90.00
_cell.angle_beta   90.00
_cell.angle_gamma   90.00
#
_symmetry.space_group_name_H-M   'P 1'
#
loop_
_entity.id
_entity.type
_entity.pdbx_description
1 polymer ?
#
loop_
_entity_poly.entity_id
_entity_poly.type
_entity_poly.pdbx_seq_one_letter_code
_entity_poly.pdbx_strand_id
1 'polypeptide(L)'
;HGDRAEKRAEHHAKRLAALKGQLKLTAAQEPAWTTFTAAMQPGERPARLDRQNMDKLTTPERIDRMRAMRAQHAAEADRRGEATKAFYAALTPEQQKTFDAQAHHGHRMGGMAGMKGDGEGRHGHHGMRGGEGRHQQPQAAPAK
;
A
#
# COMPACT_ATOMS: atom_id res chain seq x y z
N HIS A 1 10.41 -20.19 5.17
CA HIS A 1 9.98 -18.80 4.85
C HIS A 1 8.90 -18.68 3.75
N GLY A 2 8.24 -19.77 3.31
CA GLY A 2 7.15 -19.74 2.30
C GLY A 2 5.76 -19.37 2.83
N ASP A 3 5.47 -19.73 4.09
CA ASP A 3 4.17 -19.60 4.76
C ASP A 3 3.50 -18.20 4.68
N ARG A 4 4.28 -17.10 4.76
CA ARG A 4 3.72 -15.73 4.69
C ARG A 4 3.34 -15.28 3.28
N ALA A 5 3.99 -15.80 2.24
CA ALA A 5 3.65 -15.45 0.86
C ALA A 5 2.42 -16.22 0.40
N GLU A 6 2.37 -17.50 0.75
CA GLU A 6 1.26 -18.42 0.51
C GLU A 6 -0.01 -17.95 1.22
N LYS A 7 0.06 -17.65 2.53
CA LYS A 7 -1.08 -17.06 3.27
C LYS A 7 -1.63 -15.79 2.60
N ARG A 8 -0.77 -14.91 2.08
CA ARG A 8 -1.23 -13.70 1.37
C ARG A 8 -1.93 -14.02 0.05
N ALA A 9 -1.40 -14.98 -0.71
CA ALA A 9 -2.03 -15.42 -1.95
C ALA A 9 -3.39 -16.08 -1.66
N GLU A 10 -3.47 -16.92 -0.63
CA GLU A 10 -4.73 -17.52 -0.17
C GLU A 10 -5.74 -16.47 0.26
N HIS A 11 -5.35 -15.49 1.07
CA HIS A 11 -6.26 -14.40 1.48
C HIS A 11 -6.74 -13.59 0.29
N HIS A 12 -5.87 -13.35 -0.70
CA HIS A 12 -6.27 -12.68 -1.93
C HIS A 12 -7.28 -13.52 -2.73
N ALA A 13 -7.01 -14.80 -2.93
CA ALA A 13 -7.91 -15.74 -3.61
C ALA A 13 -9.27 -15.84 -2.89
N LYS A 14 -9.27 -15.94 -1.55
CA LYS A 14 -10.50 -15.95 -0.73
C LYS A 14 -11.33 -14.69 -0.93
N ARG A 15 -10.70 -13.50 -0.97
CA ARG A 15 -11.41 -12.23 -1.23
C ARG A 15 -11.99 -12.16 -2.63
N LEU A 16 -11.24 -12.61 -3.64
CA LEU A 16 -11.73 -12.65 -5.02
C LEU A 16 -12.89 -13.64 -5.17
N ALA A 17 -12.82 -14.82 -4.56
CA ALA A 17 -13.89 -15.80 -4.57
C ALA A 17 -15.17 -15.27 -3.89
N ALA A 18 -15.03 -14.62 -2.73
CA ALA A 18 -16.15 -13.98 -2.04
C ALA A 18 -16.80 -12.90 -2.92
N LEU A 19 -15.99 -12.03 -3.54
CA LEU A 19 -16.48 -10.98 -4.43
C LEU A 19 -17.20 -11.56 -5.65
N LYS A 20 -16.65 -12.61 -6.28
CA LYS A 20 -17.30 -13.30 -7.41
C LYS A 20 -18.68 -13.83 -7.02
N GLY A 21 -18.80 -14.45 -5.84
CA GLY A 21 -20.07 -14.96 -5.31
C GLY A 21 -21.09 -13.86 -5.04
N GLN A 22 -20.66 -12.70 -4.54
CA GLN A 22 -21.53 -11.55 -4.26
C GLN A 22 -22.01 -10.87 -5.54
N LEU A 23 -21.14 -10.71 -6.54
CA LEU A 23 -21.46 -10.03 -7.80
C LEU A 23 -22.40 -10.85 -8.69
N LYS A 24 -22.52 -12.17 -8.47
CA LYS A 24 -23.35 -13.07 -9.29
C LYS A 24 -23.14 -12.82 -10.80
N LEU A 25 -21.88 -12.87 -11.22
CA LEU A 25 -21.48 -12.52 -12.59
C LEU A 25 -22.19 -13.41 -13.61
N THR A 26 -22.57 -12.81 -14.73
CA THR A 26 -23.12 -13.54 -15.88
C THR A 26 -21.99 -14.17 -16.70
N ALA A 27 -22.32 -15.19 -17.51
CA ALA A 27 -21.34 -15.82 -18.40
C ALA A 27 -20.65 -14.82 -19.35
N ALA A 28 -21.35 -13.75 -19.75
CA ALA A 28 -20.80 -12.68 -20.57
C ALA A 28 -19.75 -11.82 -19.85
N GLN A 29 -19.77 -11.79 -18.51
CA GLN A 29 -18.86 -10.99 -17.67
C GLN A 29 -17.64 -11.77 -17.16
N GLU A 30 -17.65 -13.11 -17.28
CA GLU A 30 -16.53 -13.98 -16.90
C GLU A 30 -15.18 -13.63 -17.59
N PRO A 31 -15.14 -13.22 -18.88
CA PRO A 31 -13.91 -12.78 -19.51
C PRO A 31 -13.33 -11.50 -18.86
N ALA A 32 -14.20 -10.55 -18.49
CA ALA A 32 -13.80 -9.33 -17.81
C ALA A 32 -13.28 -9.63 -16.39
N TRP A 33 -13.91 -10.56 -15.67
CA TRP A 33 -13.45 -11.03 -14.37
C TRP A 33 -12.08 -11.72 -14.43
N THR A 34 -11.86 -12.56 -15.43
CA THR A 34 -10.57 -13.24 -15.63
C THR A 34 -9.45 -12.24 -15.87
N THR A 35 -9.71 -11.22 -16.70
CA THR A 35 -8.74 -10.14 -16.98
C THR A 35 -8.42 -9.33 -15.72
N PHE A 36 -9.44 -8.96 -14.96
CA PHE A 36 -9.31 -8.27 -13.67
C PHE A 36 -8.47 -9.06 -12.67
N THR A 37 -8.81 -10.33 -12.45
CA THR A 37 -8.13 -11.18 -11.48
C THR A 37 -6.68 -11.47 -11.87
N ALA A 38 -6.40 -11.64 -13.17
CA ALA A 38 -5.03 -11.78 -13.68
C ALA A 38 -4.19 -10.52 -13.44
N ALA A 39 -4.74 -9.33 -13.66
CA ALA A 39 -4.06 -8.06 -13.36
C ALA A 39 -3.85 -7.84 -11.85
N MET A 40 -4.72 -8.40 -11.01
CA MET A 40 -4.66 -8.30 -9.56
C MET A 40 -3.70 -9.30 -8.90
N GLN A 41 -3.24 -10.34 -9.61
CA GLN A 41 -2.21 -11.22 -9.08
C GLN A 41 -0.94 -10.40 -8.77
N PRO A 42 -0.27 -10.62 -7.63
CA PRO A 42 1.05 -10.07 -7.42
C PRO A 42 1.95 -10.59 -8.54
N GLY A 43 2.58 -9.69 -9.30
CA GLY A 43 3.63 -10.08 -10.23
C GLY A 43 4.74 -10.85 -9.50
N GLU A 44 5.62 -11.51 -10.25
CA GLU A 44 6.85 -12.06 -9.68
C GLU A 44 7.50 -10.97 -8.83
N ARG A 45 7.52 -11.19 -7.51
CA ARG A 45 8.08 -10.21 -6.60
C ARG A 45 9.53 -10.05 -7.01
N PRO A 46 9.99 -8.83 -7.39
CA PRO A 46 11.42 -8.61 -7.42
C PRO A 46 11.94 -9.04 -6.06
N ALA A 47 13.01 -9.85 -6.06
CA ALA A 47 13.60 -10.38 -4.85
C ALA A 47 13.61 -9.26 -3.81
N ARG A 48 13.04 -9.51 -2.61
CA ARG A 48 13.00 -8.52 -1.53
C ARG A 48 14.35 -7.84 -1.54
N LEU A 49 14.38 -6.51 -1.66
CA LEU A 49 15.63 -5.77 -1.61
C LEU A 49 16.44 -6.33 -0.48
N ASP A 50 17.50 -7.04 -0.84
CA ASP A 50 18.38 -7.56 0.18
C ASP A 50 18.96 -6.33 0.84
N ARG A 51 18.68 -6.16 2.13
CA ARG A 51 19.18 -5.00 2.89
C ARG A 51 20.70 -4.91 2.72
N GLN A 52 21.37 -6.06 2.62
CA GLN A 52 22.81 -6.15 2.37
C GLN A 52 23.22 -5.59 1.00
N ASN A 53 22.36 -5.69 -0.02
CA ASN A 53 22.64 -5.09 -1.33
C ASN A 53 22.36 -3.58 -1.34
N MET A 54 21.47 -3.06 -0.48
CA MET A 54 21.27 -1.61 -0.33
C MET A 54 22.38 -0.96 0.50
N ASP A 55 22.98 -1.69 1.44
CA ASP A 55 24.07 -1.20 2.30
C ASP A 55 25.40 -1.07 1.56
N LYS A 56 25.57 -1.78 0.44
CA LYS A 56 26.73 -1.67 -0.45
C LYS A 56 26.66 -0.50 -1.43
N LEU A 57 25.48 0.12 -1.60
CA LEU A 57 25.29 1.27 -2.48
C LEU A 57 25.67 2.55 -1.77
N THR A 58 26.28 3.48 -2.49
CA THR A 58 26.47 4.85 -2.00
C THR A 58 25.11 5.56 -1.85
N THR A 59 25.07 6.65 -1.07
CA THR A 59 23.82 7.40 -0.83
C THR A 59 23.12 7.86 -2.13
N PRO A 60 23.81 8.40 -3.15
CA PRO A 60 23.17 8.76 -4.42
C PRO A 60 22.58 7.55 -5.16
N GLU A 61 23.34 6.46 -5.27
CA GLU A 61 22.89 5.23 -5.95
C GLU A 61 21.66 4.61 -5.24
N ARG A 62 21.62 4.70 -3.92
CA ARG A 62 20.45 4.27 -3.12
C ARG A 62 19.22 5.11 -3.46
N ILE A 63 19.36 6.43 -3.62
CA ILE A 63 18.24 7.31 -4.01
C ILE A 63 17.71 6.92 -5.38
N ASP A 64 18.58 6.69 -6.36
CA ASP A 64 18.19 6.31 -7.72
C ASP A 64 17.54 4.93 -7.76
N ARG A 65 18.07 3.97 -7.01
CA ARG A 65 17.47 2.64 -6.87
C ARG A 65 16.07 2.72 -6.28
N MET A 66 15.88 3.51 -5.22
CA MET A 66 14.56 3.75 -4.62
C MET A 66 13.59 4.44 -5.58
N ARG A 67 14.08 5.41 -6.37
CA ARG A 67 13.28 6.07 -7.42
C ARG A 67 12.79 5.05 -8.46
N ALA A 68 13.68 4.20 -8.96
CA ALA A 68 13.32 3.17 -9.93
C ALA A 68 12.24 2.21 -9.40
N MET A 69 12.33 1.81 -8.13
CA MET A 69 11.33 0.94 -7.51
C MET A 69 9.99 1.63 -7.32
N ARG A 70 9.97 2.90 -6.92
CA ARG A 70 8.71 3.67 -6.87
C ARG A 70 8.07 3.76 -8.24
N ALA A 71 8.86 3.99 -9.29
CA ALA A 71 8.35 4.04 -10.66
C ALA A 71 7.76 2.68 -11.09
N GLN A 72 8.42 1.56 -10.76
CA GLN A 72 7.88 0.23 -11.02
C GLN A 72 6.57 -0.03 -10.27
N HIS A 73 6.50 0.33 -8.99
CA HIS A 73 5.28 0.19 -8.20
C HIS A 73 4.14 1.07 -8.71
N ALA A 74 4.43 2.30 -9.15
CA ALA A 74 3.45 3.19 -9.76
C ALA A 74 2.88 2.59 -11.05
N ALA A 75 3.74 2.10 -11.95
CA ALA A 75 3.30 1.45 -13.18
C ALA A 75 2.44 0.20 -12.92
N GLU A 76 2.78 -0.59 -11.89
CA GLU A 76 1.97 -1.74 -11.49
C GLU A 76 0.60 -1.32 -10.92
N ALA A 77 0.57 -0.25 -10.13
CA ALA A 77 -0.67 0.32 -9.61
C ALA A 77 -1.57 0.84 -10.74
N ASP A 78 -1.01 1.54 -11.72
CA ASP A 78 -1.74 2.05 -12.89
C ASP A 78 -2.33 0.89 -13.70
N ARG A 79 -1.53 -0.16 -13.98
CA ARG A 79 -2.03 -1.37 -14.65
C ARG A 79 -3.23 -2.00 -13.93
N ARG A 80 -3.14 -2.13 -12.60
CA ARG A 80 -4.24 -2.67 -11.77
C ARG A 80 -5.46 -1.73 -11.79
N GLY A 81 -5.22 -0.43 -11.76
CA GLY A 81 -6.25 0.60 -11.85
C GLY A 81 -7.04 0.52 -13.16
N GLU A 82 -6.35 0.45 -14.29
CA GLU A 82 -6.98 0.33 -15.61
C GLU A 82 -7.78 -0.98 -15.74
N ALA A 83 -7.25 -2.11 -15.27
CA ALA A 83 -8.00 -3.37 -15.24
C ALA A 83 -9.26 -3.29 -14.37
N THR A 84 -9.19 -2.55 -13.25
CA THR A 84 -10.34 -2.33 -12.36
C THR A 84 -11.40 -1.48 -13.04
N LYS A 85 -11.02 -0.38 -13.70
CA LYS A 85 -11.94 0.49 -14.46
C LYS A 85 -12.62 -0.28 -15.60
N ALA A 86 -11.85 -1.08 -16.35
CA ALA A 86 -12.39 -1.90 -17.43
C ALA A 86 -13.40 -2.94 -16.93
N PHE A 87 -13.10 -3.61 -15.80
CA PHE A 87 -14.03 -4.54 -15.17
C PHE A 87 -15.29 -3.84 -14.67
N TYR A 88 -15.15 -2.69 -14.01
CA TYR A 88 -16.28 -1.91 -13.49
C TYR A 88 -17.23 -1.45 -14.61
N ALA A 89 -16.70 -1.08 -15.78
CA ALA A 89 -17.51 -0.72 -16.95
C ALA A 89 -18.31 -1.90 -17.52
N ALA A 90 -17.90 -3.15 -17.28
CA ALA A 90 -18.61 -4.35 -17.70
C ALA A 90 -19.69 -4.82 -16.70
N LEU A 91 -19.74 -4.21 -15.50
CA LEU A 91 -20.72 -4.52 -14.46
C LEU A 91 -22.03 -3.76 -14.66
N THR A 92 -23.14 -4.35 -14.19
CA THR A 92 -24.41 -3.64 -14.09
C THR A 92 -24.39 -2.64 -12.92
N PRO A 93 -25.27 -1.63 -12.90
CA PRO A 93 -25.33 -0.66 -11.79
C PRO A 93 -25.52 -1.31 -10.41
N GLU A 94 -26.22 -2.44 -10.32
CA GLU A 94 -26.42 -3.19 -9.07
C GLU A 94 -25.14 -3.91 -8.61
N GLN A 95 -24.41 -4.49 -9.56
CA GLN A 95 -23.12 -5.13 -9.31
C GLN A 95 -22.04 -4.11 -8.94
N GLN A 96 -22.04 -2.94 -9.58
CA GLN A 96 -21.15 -1.82 -9.24
C GLN A 96 -21.31 -1.40 -7.78
N LYS A 97 -22.54 -1.22 -7.28
CA LYS A 97 -22.80 -0.93 -5.86
C LYS A 97 -22.22 -1.99 -4.92
N THR A 98 -22.32 -3.26 -5.31
CA THR A 98 -21.77 -4.39 -4.54
C THR A 98 -20.24 -4.36 -4.55
N PHE A 99 -19.64 -4.05 -5.69
CA PHE A 99 -18.20 -3.88 -5.84
C PHE A 99 -17.67 -2.72 -4.99
N ASP A 100 -18.35 -1.57 -5.00
CA ASP A 100 -17.98 -0.38 -4.22
C ASP A 100 -18.06 -0.63 -2.71
N ALA A 101 -19.12 -1.31 -2.25
CA ALA A 101 -19.27 -1.67 -0.84
C ALA A 101 -18.09 -2.52 -0.33
N GLN A 102 -17.55 -3.40 -1.18
CA GLN A 102 -16.38 -4.22 -0.85
C GLN A 102 -15.08 -3.39 -0.83
N ALA A 103 -14.94 -2.39 -1.71
CA ALA A 103 -13.78 -1.50 -1.73
C ALA A 103 -13.67 -0.66 -0.44
N HIS A 104 -14.78 -0.18 0.10
CA HIS A 104 -14.82 0.60 1.35
C HIS A 104 -14.47 -0.19 2.61
N HIS A 105 -14.60 -1.53 2.60
CA HIS A 105 -14.24 -2.37 3.75
C HIS A 105 -12.72 -2.53 3.93
N GLY A 106 -11.90 -2.21 2.92
CA GLY A 106 -10.44 -2.27 3.01
C GLY A 106 -9.78 -1.13 3.81
N HIS A 107 -10.50 -0.03 4.07
CA HIS A 107 -9.94 1.18 4.68
C HIS A 107 -10.14 1.32 6.19
N ARG A 108 -10.86 0.40 6.86
CA ARG A 108 -11.09 0.51 8.31
C ARG A 108 -10.01 -0.11 9.21
N MET A 109 -9.03 -0.84 8.68
CA MET A 109 -8.06 -1.57 9.52
C MET A 109 -6.64 -1.58 8.93
N GLY A 110 -5.92 -0.47 9.05
CA GLY A 110 -4.51 -0.45 8.64
C GLY A 110 -3.67 0.78 9.03
N GLY A 111 -4.26 1.78 9.69
CA GLY A 111 -3.57 3.04 10.01
C GLY A 111 -3.15 3.24 11.47
N MET A 112 -3.39 2.29 12.39
CA MET A 112 -3.17 2.56 13.83
C MET A 112 -2.92 1.32 14.71
N ALA A 113 -2.42 0.20 14.18
CA ALA A 113 -2.21 -1.03 14.96
C ALA A 113 -0.72 -1.37 15.16
N GLY A 114 0.08 -0.37 15.57
CA GLY A 114 1.50 -0.53 15.92
C GLY A 114 1.90 0.06 17.27
N MET A 115 0.98 0.66 18.03
CA MET A 115 1.33 1.44 19.24
C MET A 115 0.62 0.98 20.53
N LYS A 116 0.07 -0.23 20.57
CA LYS A 116 -0.50 -0.78 21.82
C LYS A 116 0.16 -2.11 22.16
N GLY A 117 1.40 -2.02 22.62
CA GLY A 117 2.05 -3.05 23.40
C GLY A 117 2.12 -2.57 24.84
N ASP A 118 1.10 -2.90 25.64
CA ASP A 118 1.19 -2.92 27.09
C ASP A 118 2.26 -3.97 27.45
N GLY A 119 3.47 -3.49 27.77
CA GLY A 119 4.65 -4.32 28.00
C GLY A 119 5.61 -3.58 28.92
N GLU A 120 5.31 -3.61 30.20
CA GLU A 120 6.16 -3.19 31.29
C GLU A 120 7.51 -3.93 31.22
N GLY A 121 8.60 -3.23 30.87
CA GLY A 121 9.92 -3.85 30.83
C GLY A 121 10.99 -3.10 30.04
N ARG A 122 11.73 -2.22 30.75
CA ARG A 122 13.15 -1.87 30.52
C ARG A 122 13.57 -1.40 29.12
N HIS A 123 13.63 -0.08 28.90
CA HIS A 123 14.74 0.55 28.16
C HIS A 123 14.98 1.96 28.75
N GLY A 124 16.00 2.05 29.61
CA GLY A 124 16.59 3.32 30.02
C GLY A 124 17.57 3.84 28.98
N HIS A 125 17.88 5.15 29.10
CA HIS A 125 18.82 5.96 28.29
C HIS A 125 18.29 6.34 26.89
N HIS A 126 18.06 7.60 26.53
CA HIS A 126 18.91 8.76 26.75
C HIS A 126 18.06 10.06 26.71
N GLY A 127 18.10 10.85 27.78
CA GLY A 127 17.64 12.23 27.77
C GLY A 127 18.83 13.14 27.43
N MET A 128 18.63 14.06 26.48
CA MET A 128 19.37 15.32 26.40
C MET A 128 18.39 16.44 26.08
N ARG A 129 17.90 17.05 27.15
CA ARG A 129 17.33 18.40 27.21
C ARG A 129 18.48 19.33 27.58
N GLY A 130 18.76 20.34 26.76
CA GLY A 130 19.67 21.44 27.13
C GLY A 130 20.23 22.18 25.93
N GLY A 131 19.71 23.37 25.65
CA GLY A 131 20.22 24.25 24.60
C GLY A 131 19.29 25.44 24.34
N GLU A 132 19.28 26.40 25.27
CA GLU A 132 18.73 27.74 25.05
C GLU A 132 19.37 28.40 23.81
N GLY A 133 18.55 28.64 22.79
CA GLY A 133 18.89 29.46 21.63
C GLY A 133 17.79 30.48 21.41
N ARG A 134 18.00 31.70 21.93
CA ARG A 134 17.14 32.86 21.70
C ARG A 134 16.99 33.11 20.19
N HIS A 135 15.80 32.91 19.64
CA HIS A 135 15.41 33.57 18.39
C HIS A 135 14.66 34.86 18.73
N GLN A 136 15.41 35.97 18.74
CA GLN A 136 14.85 37.31 18.69
C GLN A 136 14.23 37.50 17.30
N GLN A 137 12.92 37.73 17.25
CA GLN A 137 12.27 38.32 16.08
C GLN A 137 12.75 39.78 15.96
N PRO A 138 13.25 40.24 14.80
CA PRO A 138 13.37 41.66 14.57
C PRO A 138 11.97 42.25 14.40
N GLN A 139 11.55 42.99 15.42
CA GLN A 139 10.40 43.87 15.40
C GLN A 139 10.78 45.09 14.56
N ALA A 140 10.25 45.19 13.34
CA ALA A 140 10.32 46.45 12.58
C ALA A 140 9.27 47.41 13.15
N ALA A 141 9.71 48.35 13.98
CA ALA A 141 8.90 49.47 14.44
C ALA A 141 8.89 50.61 13.39
N PRO A 142 7.83 51.43 13.33
CA PRO A 142 7.64 52.46 12.30
C PRO A 142 8.17 53.85 12.69
N ALA A 143 8.14 54.75 11.69
CA ALA A 143 8.15 56.23 11.70
C ALA A 143 9.53 56.92 11.58
N LYS A 144 9.68 57.79 10.57
CA LYS A 144 9.18 59.18 10.53
C LYS A 144 9.03 59.66 9.09
#